data_AF-A0A2V4DZD6-F1
#
_entry.id   AF-A0A2V4DZD6-F1
#
_cell.length_a   1.000
_cell.length_b   1.000
_cell.length_c   1.000
_cell.angle_alpha   90.00
_cell.angle_beta   90.00
_cell.angle_gamma   90.00
#
_symmetry.space_group_name_H-M   'P 1'
#
loop_
_entity.id
_entity.type
_entity.pdbx_description
1 polymer ?
#
loop_
_entity_poly.entity_id
_entity_poly.type
_entity_poly.pdbx_seq_one_letter_code
_entity_poly.pdbx_strand_id
1 'polypeptide(L)'
;MQVDKIAVCKPIETLINTLLKKGFAIAETKISDYHFHELSFILKGKYTSEIDHISHLKIKKLDDATFTCLCHWSTVNLIYE
;
A
#
# COMPACT_ATOMS: atom_id res chain seq x y z
N MET A 1 1.96 4.40 11.46
CA MET A 1 1.21 5.33 10.57
C MET A 1 -0.28 5.33 10.95
N GLN A 2 -1.03 6.42 10.75
CA GLN A 2 -2.46 6.50 11.08
C GLN A 2 -3.23 7.33 10.04
N VAL A 3 -4.48 6.94 9.74
CA VAL A 3 -5.41 7.64 8.84
C VAL A 3 -6.73 7.80 9.57
N ASP A 4 -7.18 9.03 9.82
CA ASP A 4 -8.49 9.30 10.46
C ASP A 4 -8.79 8.45 11.70
N LYS A 5 -7.79 8.33 12.60
CA LYS A 5 -7.84 7.54 13.85
C LYS A 5 -7.82 6.02 13.66
N ILE A 6 -7.76 5.53 12.43
CA ILE A 6 -7.52 4.12 12.12
C ILE A 6 -6.01 3.87 12.02
N ALA A 7 -5.51 2.95 12.84
CA ALA A 7 -4.12 2.54 12.77
C ALA A 7 -3.87 1.73 11.49
N VAL A 8 -2.87 2.12 10.71
CA VAL A 8 -2.46 1.37 9.52
C VAL A 8 -1.80 0.08 9.97
N CYS A 9 -2.19 -1.05 9.39
CA CYS A 9 -1.61 -2.32 9.74
C CYS A 9 -0.12 -2.38 9.37
N LYS A 10 0.68 -3.07 10.19
CA LYS A 10 2.14 -3.14 10.02
C LYS A 10 2.59 -3.61 8.63
N PRO A 11 1.95 -4.59 7.97
CA PRO A 11 2.32 -4.97 6.61
C PRO A 11 2.20 -3.84 5.58
N ILE A 12 1.12 -3.06 5.64
CA ILE A 12 0.89 -1.93 4.73
C ILE A 12 1.86 -0.79 5.04
N GLU A 13 2.09 -0.49 6.32
CA GLU A 13 3.06 0.52 6.72
C GLU A 13 4.47 0.18 6.22
N THR A 14 4.91 -1.08 6.34
CA THR A 14 6.20 -1.53 5.79
C THR A 14 6.25 -1.39 4.26
N LEU A 15 5.17 -1.76 3.57
CA LEU A 15 5.08 -1.64 2.11
C LEU A 15 5.18 -0.18 1.66
N ILE A 16 4.37 0.71 2.25
CA ILE A 16 4.38 2.15 1.95
C ILE A 16 5.78 2.72 2.20
N ASN A 17 6.38 2.45 3.36
CA ASN A 17 7.72 2.95 3.67
C ASN A 17 8.78 2.43 2.69
N THR A 18 8.63 1.22 2.18
CA THR A 18 9.53 0.66 1.15
C THR A 18 9.38 1.40 -0.17
N LEU A 19 8.14 1.67 -0.60
CA LEU A 19 7.84 2.40 -1.84
C LEU A 19 8.30 3.87 -1.76
N LEU A 20 8.09 4.52 -0.62
CA LEU A 20 8.58 5.89 -0.37
C LEU A 20 10.11 5.98 -0.51
N LYS A 21 10.85 5.01 0.03
CA LYS A 21 12.31 4.94 -0.13
C LYS A 21 12.75 4.72 -1.59
N LYS A 22 11.87 4.19 -2.44
CA LYS A 22 12.10 4.02 -3.88
C LYS A 22 11.66 5.23 -4.71
N GLY A 23 11.24 6.32 -4.06
CA GLY A 23 10.87 7.56 -4.74
C GLY A 23 9.39 7.67 -5.11
N PHE A 24 8.53 6.77 -4.63
CA PHE A 24 7.09 6.98 -4.71
C PHE A 24 6.64 8.02 -3.68
N ALA A 25 5.52 8.67 -3.93
CA ALA A 25 4.86 9.59 -3.01
C ALA A 25 3.40 9.17 -2.82
N ILE A 26 2.86 9.34 -1.61
CA ILE A 26 1.43 9.13 -1.36
C ILE A 26 0.67 10.24 -2.06
N ALA A 27 -0.14 9.88 -3.05
CA ALA A 27 -1.01 10.79 -3.78
C ALA A 27 -2.40 10.87 -3.12
N GLU A 28 -2.87 9.76 -2.57
CA GLU A 28 -4.20 9.68 -1.96
C GLU A 28 -4.25 8.63 -0.85
N THR A 29 -5.16 8.83 0.10
CA THR A 29 -5.49 7.85 1.14
C THR A 29 -6.99 7.90 1.42
N LYS A 30 -7.62 6.73 1.49
CA LYS A 30 -9.06 6.56 1.72
C LYS A 30 -9.32 5.50 2.78
N ILE A 31 -10.41 5.66 3.51
CA ILE A 31 -11.01 4.58 4.28
C ILE A 31 -11.99 3.86 3.36
N SER A 32 -11.68 2.61 2.98
CA SER A 32 -12.56 1.78 2.16
C SER A 32 -13.73 1.24 2.98
N ASP A 33 -13.43 0.82 4.22
CA ASP A 33 -14.44 0.35 5.17
C ASP A 33 -14.02 0.67 6.61
N TYR A 34 -14.84 1.47 7.29
CA TYR A 34 -14.57 1.90 8.66
C TYR A 34 -14.74 0.77 9.69
N HIS A 35 -15.64 -0.19 9.48
CA HIS A 35 -15.88 -1.28 10.43
C HIS A 35 -14.77 -2.32 10.40
N PHE A 36 -14.20 -2.56 9.22
CA PHE A 36 -13.10 -3.51 9.03
C PHE A 36 -11.71 -2.88 9.11
N HIS A 37 -11.64 -1.56 9.35
CA HIS A 37 -10.40 -0.78 9.29
C HIS A 37 -9.66 -0.96 7.96
N GLU A 38 -10.42 -1.09 6.87
CA GLU A 38 -9.87 -1.25 5.54
C GLU A 38 -9.48 0.12 4.97
N LEU A 39 -8.20 0.26 4.65
CA LEU A 39 -7.63 1.49 4.10
C LEU A 39 -7.15 1.25 2.65
N SER A 40 -7.29 2.24 1.79
CA SER A 40 -6.73 2.24 0.45
C SER A 40 -5.77 3.42 0.26
N PHE A 41 -4.60 3.12 -0.29
CA PHE A 41 -3.57 4.10 -0.58
C PHE A 41 -3.29 4.14 -2.07
N ILE A 42 -3.12 5.34 -2.62
CA ILE A 42 -2.63 5.54 -3.98
C ILE A 42 -1.25 6.18 -3.88
N LEU A 43 -0.24 5.54 -4.45
CA LEU A 43 1.13 6.04 -4.52
C LEU A 43 1.51 6.31 -5.97
N LYS A 44 2.16 7.45 -6.23
CA LYS A 44 2.66 7.86 -7.54
C LYS A 44 4.18 7.82 -7.58
N GLY A 45 4.75 7.36 -8.68
CA GLY A 45 6.20 7.34 -8.85
C GLY A 45 6.63 6.61 -10.12
N LYS A 46 7.95 6.52 -10.35
CA LYS A 46 8.49 5.82 -11.51
C LYS A 46 8.53 4.32 -11.29
N TYR A 47 8.17 3.55 -12.31
CA TYR A 47 8.34 2.10 -12.27
C TYR A 47 9.81 1.72 -12.07
N THR A 48 10.04 0.70 -11.24
CA THR A 48 11.35 0.05 -11.07
C THR A 48 11.12 -1.46 -11.00
N SER A 49 11.97 -2.26 -11.65
CA SER A 49 11.86 -3.73 -11.66
C SER A 49 11.91 -4.35 -10.25
N GLU A 50 12.47 -3.65 -9.27
CA GLU A 50 12.47 -4.06 -7.87
C GLU A 50 11.07 -4.18 -7.26
N ILE A 51 10.05 -3.53 -7.83
CA ILE A 51 8.66 -3.61 -7.39
C ILE A 51 8.08 -5.00 -7.59
N ASP A 52 8.46 -5.66 -8.69
CA ASP A 52 7.97 -7.00 -9.03
C ASP A 52 8.48 -8.08 -8.07
N HIS A 53 9.56 -7.76 -7.34
CA HIS A 53 10.16 -8.63 -6.33
C HIS A 53 9.71 -8.28 -4.91
N ILE A 54 8.80 -7.31 -4.72
CA ILE A 54 8.24 -7.01 -3.41
C ILE A 54 7.35 -8.19 -2.98
N SER A 55 7.94 -9.04 -2.15
CA SER A 55 7.32 -10.20 -1.53
C SER A 55 7.41 -10.02 -0.02
N HIS A 56 6.25 -9.98 0.65
CA HIS A 56 6.19 -9.96 2.11
C HIS A 56 5.10 -10.93 2.57
N LEU A 57 5.35 -11.66 3.66
CA LEU A 57 4.53 -12.79 4.12
C LEU A 57 3.03 -12.48 4.34
N LYS A 58 2.66 -11.19 4.41
CA LYS A 58 1.28 -10.72 4.60
C LYS A 58 0.80 -9.72 3.54
N ILE A 59 1.55 -9.58 2.45
CA ILE A 59 1.19 -8.75 1.29
C ILE A 59 1.05 -9.69 0.09
N LYS A 60 -0.07 -9.57 -0.61
CA LYS A 60 -0.33 -10.25 -1.88
C LYS A 60 -0.37 -9.20 -2.99
N LYS A 61 0.40 -9.44 -4.05
CA LYS A 61 0.26 -8.69 -5.32
C LYS A 61 -0.98 -9.23 -6.05
N LEU A 62 -1.94 -8.36 -6.32
CA LEU A 62 -3.17 -8.70 -7.05
C LEU A 62 -2.98 -8.57 -8.56
N ASP A 63 -2.24 -7.55 -8.97
CA ASP A 63 -1.84 -7.24 -10.35
C ASP A 63 -0.56 -6.40 -10.35
N ASP A 64 -0.13 -5.90 -11.51
CA ASP A 64 1.13 -5.15 -11.67
C ASP A 64 1.22 -3.83 -10.89
N ALA A 65 0.11 -3.30 -10.42
CA ALA A 65 0.04 -2.03 -9.69
C ALA A 65 -0.59 -2.16 -8.30
N THR A 66 -1.28 -3.27 -8.00
CA THR A 66 -2.11 -3.40 -6.81
C THR A 66 -1.56 -4.43 -5.84
N PHE A 67 -1.40 -4.00 -4.60
CA PHE A 67 -1.05 -4.84 -3.46
C PHE A 67 -2.18 -4.81 -2.43
N THR A 68 -2.45 -5.94 -1.80
CA THR A 68 -3.38 -6.04 -0.67
C THR A 68 -2.71 -6.73 0.50
N CYS A 69 -3.06 -6.34 1.72
CA CYS A 69 -2.67 -7.09 2.90
C CYS A 69 -3.67 -8.20 3.24
N LEU A 70 -3.16 -9.30 3.79
CA LEU A 70 -3.99 -10.44 4.20
C LEU A 70 -4.63 -10.28 5.60
N CYS A 71 -4.42 -9.14 6.27
CA CYS A 71 -4.90 -8.93 7.65
C CYS A 71 -6.24 -8.20 7.73
N HIS A 72 -6.40 -7.11 6.97
CA HIS A 72 -7.60 -6.27 6.97
C HIS A 72 -7.96 -5.81 5.55
N TRP A 73 -7.51 -6.55 4.53
CA TRP A 73 -7.70 -6.30 3.10
C TRP A 73 -7.33 -4.91 2.56
N SER A 74 -6.68 -4.08 3.38
CA SER A 74 -6.18 -2.77 2.97
C SER A 74 -5.28 -2.88 1.76
N THR A 75 -5.35 -1.88 0.88
CA THR A 75 -4.73 -1.90 -0.46
C THR A 75 -3.74 -0.76 -0.66
N VAL A 76 -2.73 -1.02 -1.50
CA VAL A 76 -1.82 -0.02 -2.05
C VAL A 76 -1.86 -0.14 -3.57
N ASN A 77 -2.28 0.92 -4.24
CA ASN A 77 -2.33 1.03 -5.68
C ASN A 77 -1.21 1.95 -6.17
N LEU A 78 -0.46 1.51 -7.17
CA LEU A 78 0.60 2.30 -7.79
C LEU A 78 0.10 2.96 -9.07
N ILE A 79 0.41 4.24 -9.24
CA ILE A 79 0.24 4.96 -10.50
C ILE A 79 1.64 5.32 -10.98
N TYR A 80 2.01 4.78 -12.14
CA TYR A 80 3.31 5.03 -12.74
C TYR A 80 3.30 6.35 -13.52
N GLU A 81 4.38 7.13 -13.37
CA GLU A 81 4.64 8.36 -14.14
C GLU A 81 5.39 8.10 -15.45
#